data_AF-A0A147B6H4-F1
#
_entry.id   AF-A0A147B6H4-F1
#
_cell.length_a   1.000
_cell.length_b   1.000
_cell.length_c   1.000
_cell.angle_alpha   90.00
_cell.angle_beta   90.00
_cell.angle_gamma   90.00
#
_symmetry.space_group_name_H-M   'P 1'
#
loop_
_entity.id
_entity.type
_entity.pdbx_description
1 polymer ?
#
loop_
_entity_poly.entity_id
_entity_poly.type
_entity_poly.pdbx_seq_one_letter_code
_entity_poly.pdbx_strand_id
1 'polypeptide(L)'
;SFSCWWVSMKVCDVLNCSFPEWYERFKKVTIKSLLIPLPKEFIDYLCSDGVVLPTGSSAHPSQGNDYDSDSEVDWGEADHEENVAPSFPELEEQVSKAIGELGGRCFPKLNWSSPKDATWIAINNSASCGSFEDVCLLLKSSDFVSHDLTQPFVYCSDWQEDMKPESLFKHVLVLR
;
A
#
# COMPACT_ATOMS: atom_id res chain seq x y z
N SER A 1 13.42 -15.23 42.09
CA SER A 1 12.55 -14.18 41.53
C SER A 1 13.09 -13.87 40.15
N PHE A 2 12.47 -14.40 39.09
CA PHE A 2 12.83 -14.04 37.72
C PHE A 2 12.02 -12.80 37.36
N SER A 3 12.64 -11.63 37.44
CA SER A 3 12.12 -10.43 36.81
C SER A 3 12.20 -10.64 35.30
N CYS A 4 11.10 -11.08 34.70
CA CYS A 4 10.92 -11.09 33.26
C CYS A 4 10.87 -9.62 32.82
N TRP A 5 11.96 -9.13 32.25
CA TRP A 5 12.00 -7.81 31.64
C TRP A 5 11.08 -7.85 30.41
N TRP A 6 9.83 -7.45 30.58
CA TRP A 6 8.96 -7.18 29.44
C TRP A 6 9.60 -6.04 28.66
N VAL A 7 10.08 -6.33 27.44
CA VAL A 7 10.48 -5.28 26.50
C VAL A 7 9.19 -4.57 26.11
N SER A 8 9.08 -3.31 26.51
CA SER A 8 7.95 -2.46 26.18
C SER A 8 8.35 -1.58 25.01
N MET A 9 7.65 -1.72 23.88
CA MET A 9 7.90 -0.89 22.69
C MET A 9 7.48 0.55 22.97
N LYS A 10 8.27 1.51 22.48
CA LYS A 10 7.95 2.94 22.52
C LYS A 10 7.68 3.50 21.14
N VAL A 11 6.95 4.62 21.08
CA VAL A 11 6.68 5.36 19.83
C VAL A 11 7.98 5.68 19.10
N CYS A 12 9.03 6.09 19.81
CA CYS A 12 10.33 6.37 19.19
C CYS A 12 10.98 5.13 18.56
N ASP A 13 10.75 3.94 19.10
CA ASP A 13 11.30 2.70 18.54
C ASP A 13 10.64 2.40 17.18
N VAL A 14 9.33 2.60 17.08
CA VAL A 14 8.57 2.45 15.82
C VAL A 14 9.02 3.51 14.80
N LEU A 15 9.12 4.78 15.22
CA LEU A 15 9.56 5.87 14.35
C LEU A 15 10.96 5.60 13.77
N ASN A 16 11.92 5.20 14.59
CA ASN A 16 13.29 4.87 14.14
C ASN A 16 13.34 3.71 13.13
N CYS A 17 12.31 2.85 13.09
CA CYS A 17 12.18 1.76 12.13
C CYS A 17 11.48 2.16 10.82
N SER A 18 10.95 3.38 10.72
CA SER A 18 10.36 3.94 9.50
C SER A 18 11.41 4.05 8.39
N PHE A 19 11.07 3.64 7.17
CA PHE A 19 12.00 3.55 6.05
C PHE A 19 12.84 4.82 5.81
N PRO A 20 12.25 6.05 5.80
CA PRO A 20 13.02 7.29 5.65
C PRO A 20 14.09 7.50 6.72
N GLU A 21 13.86 7.05 7.96
CA GLU A 21 14.74 7.32 9.11
C GLU A 21 16.08 6.58 9.02
N TRP A 22 16.07 5.38 8.42
CA TRP A 22 17.28 4.56 8.32
C TRP A 22 17.86 4.50 6.91
N TYR A 23 17.06 4.72 5.86
CA TYR A 23 17.48 4.51 4.47
C TYR A 23 18.69 5.36 4.09
N GLU A 24 18.71 6.66 4.40
CA GLU A 24 19.83 7.52 4.05
C GLU A 24 21.15 7.10 4.75
N ARG A 25 21.06 6.60 5.98
CA ARG A 25 22.23 6.08 6.71
C ARG A 25 22.76 4.78 6.10
N PHE A 26 21.89 3.89 5.63
CA PHE A 26 22.27 2.57 5.14
C PHE A 26 22.22 2.43 3.61
N LYS A 27 22.05 3.54 2.87
CA LYS A 27 21.91 3.59 1.41
C LYS A 27 22.97 2.80 0.63
N LYS A 28 24.20 2.75 1.15
CA LYS A 28 25.34 2.03 0.52
C LYS A 28 25.28 0.51 0.70
N VAL A 29 24.47 0.02 1.63
CA VAL A 29 24.38 -1.40 2.02
C VAL A 29 22.95 -1.94 1.95
N THR A 30 22.04 -1.21 1.33
CA THR A 30 20.66 -1.64 1.05
C THR A 30 20.38 -1.56 -0.44
N ILE A 31 19.31 -2.22 -0.88
CA ILE A 31 18.79 -2.13 -2.24
C ILE A 31 18.41 -0.67 -2.54
N LYS A 32 18.71 -0.19 -3.75
CA LYS A 32 18.29 1.13 -4.22
C LYS A 32 16.76 1.23 -4.11
N SER A 33 16.29 2.26 -3.43
CA SER A 33 14.87 2.54 -3.28
C SER A 33 14.58 4.01 -3.55
N LEU A 34 13.38 4.27 -4.06
CA LEU A 34 12.83 5.60 -4.31
C LEU A 34 11.66 5.83 -3.34
N LEU A 35 11.61 7.03 -2.76
CA LEU A 35 10.62 7.42 -1.77
C LEU A 35 9.70 8.48 -2.37
N ILE A 36 8.40 8.21 -2.36
CA ILE A 36 7.37 9.09 -2.89
C ILE A 36 6.43 9.46 -1.73
N PRO A 37 6.33 10.75 -1.34
CA PRO A 37 5.36 11.17 -0.32
C PRO A 37 3.94 10.85 -0.76
N LEU A 38 3.14 10.25 0.13
CA LEU A 38 1.76 9.90 -0.18
C LEU A 38 0.81 11.09 0.02
N PRO A 39 0.03 11.48 -1.01
CA PRO A 39 -1.05 12.45 -0.84
C PRO A 39 -2.10 11.94 0.15
N LYS A 40 -2.73 12.87 0.88
CA LYS A 40 -3.77 12.51 1.87
C LYS A 40 -4.93 11.79 1.20
N GLU A 41 -5.31 12.23 0.01
CA GLU A 41 -6.39 11.67 -0.80
C GLU A 41 -6.12 10.20 -1.17
N PHE A 42 -4.86 9.85 -1.40
CA PHE A 42 -4.47 8.46 -1.68
C PHE A 42 -4.48 7.61 -0.40
N ILE A 43 -4.10 8.16 0.75
CA ILE A 43 -4.20 7.48 2.04
C ILE A 43 -5.67 7.19 2.36
N ASP A 44 -6.54 8.19 2.20
CA ASP A 44 -7.98 8.05 2.43
C ASP A 44 -8.58 6.99 1.47
N TYR A 45 -8.10 6.93 0.23
CA TYR A 45 -8.43 5.86 -0.72
C TYR A 45 -7.96 4.46 -0.29
N LEU A 46 -6.74 4.32 0.23
CA LEU A 46 -6.25 3.04 0.74
C LEU A 46 -7.05 2.56 1.96
N CYS A 47 -7.52 3.50 2.78
CA CYS A 47 -8.38 3.21 3.94
C CYS A 47 -9.86 3.00 3.59
N SER A 48 -10.28 3.27 2.35
CA SER A 48 -11.67 3.07 1.93
C SER A 48 -11.97 1.59 1.75
N ASP A 49 -13.21 1.20 2.04
CA ASP A 49 -13.71 -0.13 1.74
C ASP A 49 -13.73 -0.41 0.21
N GLY A 50 -13.72 -1.71 -0.13
CA GLY A 50 -13.75 -2.19 -1.51
C GLY A 50 -12.39 -2.11 -2.22
N VAL A 51 -12.31 -2.72 -3.41
CA VAL A 51 -11.11 -2.69 -4.28
C VAL A 51 -11.51 -2.10 -5.64
N VAL A 52 -11.72 -0.77 -5.66
CA VAL A 52 -11.89 -0.02 -6.91
C VAL A 52 -10.52 0.52 -7.31
N LEU A 53 -10.01 0.14 -8.48
CA LEU A 53 -8.74 0.67 -8.99
C LEU A 53 -8.92 2.06 -9.61
N PRO A 54 -7.90 2.94 -9.56
CA PRO A 54 -8.00 4.28 -10.15
C PRO A 54 -8.30 4.27 -11.66
N THR A 55 -9.02 5.27 -12.15
CA THR A 55 -9.41 5.36 -13.57
C THR A 55 -8.22 5.74 -14.46
N GLY A 56 -7.56 4.74 -15.06
CA GLY A 56 -6.60 4.83 -16.17
C GLY A 56 -6.66 3.61 -17.10
N SER A 57 -7.56 2.67 -16.79
CA SER A 57 -7.69 1.38 -17.42
C SER A 57 -8.31 1.48 -18.81
N SER A 58 -7.48 1.44 -19.85
CA SER A 58 -7.84 0.62 -21.00
C SER A 58 -7.75 -0.84 -20.56
N ALA A 59 -8.76 -1.30 -19.80
CA ALA A 59 -9.03 -2.72 -19.72
C ALA A 59 -9.44 -3.13 -21.13
N HIS A 60 -8.50 -3.66 -21.92
CA HIS A 60 -8.87 -4.43 -23.10
C HIS A 60 -9.65 -5.64 -22.58
N PRO A 61 -10.96 -5.77 -22.85
CA PRO A 61 -11.55 -7.09 -22.82
C PRO A 61 -10.86 -7.82 -23.95
N SER A 62 -10.10 -8.86 -23.62
CA SER A 62 -9.63 -9.79 -24.64
C SER A 62 -10.89 -10.39 -25.27
N GLN A 63 -11.29 -9.87 -26.44
CA GLN A 63 -12.25 -10.54 -27.32
C GLN A 63 -11.63 -11.86 -27.77
N GLY A 64 -11.87 -12.90 -26.97
CA GLY A 64 -11.85 -14.28 -27.40
C GLY A 64 -13.26 -14.80 -27.24
N ASN A 65 -14.04 -14.75 -28.32
CA ASN A 65 -15.25 -15.57 -28.42
C ASN A 65 -14.85 -17.04 -28.24
N ASP A 66 -15.58 -17.79 -27.42
CA ASP A 66 -16.24 -19.05 -27.80
C ASP A 66 -16.79 -19.81 -26.55
N TYR A 67 -18.11 -19.63 -26.33
CA TYR A 67 -19.14 -20.54 -25.78
C TYR A 67 -18.79 -21.62 -24.72
N ASP A 68 -19.39 -21.55 -23.51
CA ASP A 68 -20.54 -22.38 -23.10
C ASP A 68 -21.08 -22.02 -21.69
N SER A 69 -22.39 -22.15 -21.57
CA SER A 69 -23.41 -21.95 -20.53
C SER A 69 -23.07 -21.92 -19.02
N ASP A 70 -23.90 -21.11 -18.33
CA ASP A 70 -24.62 -21.41 -17.07
C ASP A 70 -24.10 -20.79 -15.75
N SER A 71 -24.52 -19.54 -15.48
CA SER A 71 -25.29 -19.13 -14.29
C SER A 71 -25.25 -17.60 -14.11
N GLU A 72 -26.24 -16.90 -14.67
CA GLU A 72 -26.48 -15.49 -14.37
C GLU A 72 -27.05 -15.40 -12.94
N VAL A 73 -26.16 -15.26 -11.95
CA VAL A 73 -26.53 -14.78 -10.63
C VAL A 73 -26.87 -13.30 -10.74
N ASP A 74 -28.17 -13.02 -10.82
CA ASP A 74 -28.77 -11.69 -10.64
C ASP A 74 -28.38 -11.15 -9.26
N TRP A 75 -27.28 -10.41 -9.20
CA TRP A 75 -26.91 -9.60 -8.04
C TRP A 75 -27.84 -8.40 -8.01
N GLY A 76 -29.00 -8.60 -7.39
CA GLY A 76 -30.05 -7.63 -7.24
C GLY A 76 -29.54 -6.24 -6.87
N GLU A 77 -30.20 -5.25 -7.47
CA GLU A 77 -30.06 -3.81 -7.29
C GLU A 77 -29.67 -3.42 -5.86
N ALA A 78 -28.38 -3.18 -5.64
CA ALA A 78 -27.87 -2.44 -4.50
C ALA A 78 -27.45 -1.06 -5.02
N ASP A 79 -28.05 -0.01 -4.44
CA ASP A 79 -27.83 1.42 -4.68
C ASP A 79 -26.48 1.72 -5.37
N HIS A 80 -26.54 1.96 -6.67
CA HIS A 80 -25.44 2.50 -7.45
C HIS A 80 -25.25 3.98 -7.06
N GLU A 81 -24.65 4.24 -5.90
CA GLU A 81 -23.74 5.38 -5.84
C GLU A 81 -22.73 5.14 -6.97
N GLU A 82 -22.67 6.05 -7.94
CA GLU A 82 -21.66 6.04 -8.97
C GLU A 82 -20.29 6.03 -8.28
N ASN A 83 -19.71 4.83 -8.08
CA ASN A 83 -18.35 4.65 -7.59
C ASN A 83 -17.42 5.11 -8.72
N VAL A 84 -17.32 6.42 -8.89
CA VAL A 84 -16.37 7.05 -9.79
C VAL A 84 -14.99 6.60 -9.31
N ALA A 85 -14.33 5.78 -10.12
CA ALA A 85 -13.01 5.29 -9.78
C ALA A 85 -12.08 6.50 -9.56
N PRO A 86 -11.36 6.55 -8.42
CA PRO A 86 -10.56 7.71 -8.07
C PRO A 86 -9.45 7.92 -9.09
N SER A 87 -8.83 9.10 -9.14
CA SER A 87 -7.73 9.38 -10.05
C SER A 87 -6.63 10.13 -9.33
N PHE A 88 -5.37 9.71 -9.56
CA PHE A 88 -4.19 10.25 -8.89
C PHE A 88 -3.07 10.52 -9.91
N PRO A 89 -3.29 11.39 -10.91
CA PRO A 89 -2.40 11.51 -12.07
C PRO A 89 -0.96 11.87 -11.70
N GLU A 90 -0.77 12.76 -10.72
CA GLU A 90 0.58 13.13 -10.25
C GLU A 90 1.30 11.97 -9.56
N LEU A 91 0.59 11.20 -8.73
CA LEU A 91 1.16 10.05 -8.05
C LEU A 91 1.45 8.92 -9.05
N GLU A 92 0.55 8.69 -10.01
CA GLU A 92 0.71 7.72 -11.08
C GLU A 92 1.94 8.03 -11.94
N GLU A 93 2.16 9.29 -12.31
CA GLU A 93 3.36 9.72 -13.04
C GLU A 93 4.63 9.47 -12.23
N GLN A 94 4.64 9.83 -10.94
CA GLN A 94 5.78 9.63 -10.05
C GLN A 94 6.12 8.14 -9.87
N VAL A 95 5.10 7.31 -9.67
CA VAL A 95 5.26 5.85 -9.52
C VAL A 95 5.75 5.22 -10.83
N SER A 96 5.15 5.57 -11.97
CA SER A 96 5.53 5.04 -13.28
C SER A 96 6.98 5.40 -13.63
N LYS A 97 7.38 6.65 -13.37
CA LYS A 97 8.78 7.09 -13.53
C LYS A 97 9.72 6.29 -12.62
N ALA A 98 9.36 6.12 -11.36
CA ALA A 98 10.18 5.38 -10.39
C ALA A 98 10.32 3.90 -10.76
N ILE A 99 9.25 3.25 -11.26
CA ILE A 99 9.31 1.88 -11.80
C ILE A 99 10.31 1.81 -12.97
N GLY A 100 10.24 2.77 -13.90
CA GLY A 100 11.20 2.88 -15.00
C GLY A 100 12.65 3.01 -14.52
N GLU A 101 12.90 3.86 -13.53
CA GLU A 101 14.23 4.08 -12.92
C GLU A 101 14.77 2.87 -12.14
N LEU A 102 13.90 1.95 -11.73
CA LEU A 102 14.24 0.69 -11.05
C LEU A 102 14.36 -0.50 -12.01
N GLY A 103 14.20 -0.27 -13.33
CA GLY A 103 14.35 -1.31 -14.35
C GLY A 103 13.05 -2.01 -14.76
N GLY A 104 11.91 -1.35 -14.56
CA GLY A 104 10.60 -1.80 -15.04
C GLY A 104 9.84 -2.72 -14.09
N ARG A 105 10.44 -3.09 -12.96
CA ARG A 105 9.76 -3.82 -11.88
C ARG A 105 10.15 -3.24 -10.53
N CYS A 106 9.22 -3.23 -9.59
CA CYS A 106 9.51 -2.84 -8.22
C CYS A 106 8.72 -3.69 -7.21
N PHE A 107 9.04 -3.52 -5.93
CA PHE A 107 8.28 -4.07 -4.79
C PHE A 107 7.82 -2.91 -3.91
N PRO A 108 6.51 -2.60 -3.85
CA PRO A 108 6.02 -1.50 -3.05
C PRO A 108 6.05 -1.83 -1.55
N LYS A 109 6.16 -0.80 -0.72
CA LYS A 109 5.90 -0.86 0.72
C LYS A 109 5.59 0.54 1.27
N LEU A 110 5.04 0.60 2.47
CA LEU A 110 4.92 1.85 3.23
C LEU A 110 6.12 2.05 4.16
N ASN A 111 5.99 2.95 5.13
CA ASN A 111 7.03 3.27 6.11
C ASN A 111 7.61 2.01 6.78
N TRP A 112 6.78 1.03 7.15
CA TRP A 112 7.23 -0.14 7.91
C TRP A 112 7.01 -1.46 7.17
N SER A 113 5.88 -1.64 6.50
CA SER A 113 5.43 -2.95 6.03
C SER A 113 5.30 -3.04 4.52
N SER A 114 5.65 -4.22 3.98
CA SER A 114 5.42 -4.60 2.58
C SER A 114 4.14 -5.43 2.47
N PRO A 115 3.36 -5.32 1.38
CA PRO A 115 2.07 -6.01 1.19
C PRO A 115 2.24 -7.49 0.79
N LYS A 116 3.05 -8.23 1.56
CA LYS A 116 3.39 -9.63 1.29
C LYS A 116 2.26 -10.61 1.63
N ASP A 117 1.30 -10.16 2.45
CA ASP A 117 0.05 -10.82 2.77
C ASP A 117 -0.99 -10.70 1.65
N ALA A 118 -0.82 -9.74 0.73
CA ALA A 118 -1.72 -9.51 -0.39
C ALA A 118 -1.26 -10.16 -1.70
N THR A 119 -0.17 -10.95 -1.73
CA THR A 119 0.37 -11.47 -3.00
C THR A 119 -0.60 -12.35 -3.77
N TRP A 120 -1.59 -12.93 -3.08
CA TRP A 120 -2.64 -13.77 -3.67
C TRP A 120 -3.54 -13.03 -4.68
N ILE A 121 -3.65 -11.70 -4.58
CA ILE A 121 -4.45 -10.91 -5.52
C ILE A 121 -3.69 -10.55 -6.80
N ALA A 122 -2.36 -10.61 -6.76
CA ALA A 122 -1.52 -10.29 -7.91
C ALA A 122 -1.53 -11.44 -8.93
N ILE A 123 -1.57 -11.11 -10.23
CA ILE A 123 -1.61 -12.07 -11.34
C ILE A 123 -0.47 -13.10 -11.27
N ASN A 124 0.70 -12.70 -10.77
CA ASN A 124 1.90 -13.51 -10.68
C ASN A 124 2.13 -14.14 -9.30
N ASN A 125 1.16 -14.07 -8.37
CA ASN A 125 1.32 -14.48 -6.97
C ASN A 125 2.57 -13.90 -6.30
N SER A 126 2.95 -12.68 -6.65
CA SER A 126 4.19 -12.03 -6.20
C SER A 126 3.93 -10.57 -5.85
N ALA A 127 4.73 -10.04 -4.92
CA ALA A 127 4.69 -8.61 -4.56
C ALA A 127 5.38 -7.70 -5.61
N SER A 128 5.69 -8.24 -6.79
CA SER A 128 6.40 -7.51 -7.85
C SER A 128 5.42 -6.82 -8.79
N CYS A 129 5.47 -5.49 -8.82
CA CYS A 129 4.64 -4.61 -9.64
C CYS A 129 5.39 -4.13 -10.88
N GLY A 130 4.68 -4.02 -12.00
CA GLY A 130 5.16 -3.38 -13.24
C GLY A 130 4.43 -2.08 -13.59
N SER A 131 3.32 -1.76 -12.91
CA SER A 131 2.54 -0.55 -13.16
C SER A 131 2.00 0.07 -11.87
N PHE A 132 1.39 1.27 -11.98
CA PHE A 132 0.76 1.94 -10.86
C PHE A 132 -0.47 1.16 -10.33
N GLU A 133 -1.20 0.50 -11.21
CA GLU A 133 -2.37 -0.32 -10.88
C GLU A 133 -1.97 -1.54 -10.05
N ASP A 134 -0.89 -2.23 -10.43
CA ASP A 134 -0.34 -3.34 -9.64
C ASP A 134 0.01 -2.89 -8.21
N VAL A 135 0.57 -1.69 -8.07
CA VAL A 135 0.90 -1.10 -6.77
C VAL A 135 -0.37 -0.80 -5.99
N CYS A 136 -1.36 -0.15 -6.61
CA CYS A 136 -2.64 0.16 -5.95
C CYS A 136 -3.36 -1.10 -5.48
N LEU A 137 -3.43 -2.12 -6.34
CA LEU A 137 -4.07 -3.39 -6.05
C LEU A 137 -3.44 -4.07 -4.82
N LEU A 138 -2.12 -4.21 -4.80
CA LEU A 138 -1.42 -4.84 -3.67
C LEU A 138 -1.57 -4.05 -2.37
N LEU A 139 -1.43 -2.72 -2.43
CA LEU A 139 -1.51 -1.88 -1.22
C LEU A 139 -2.92 -1.91 -0.64
N LYS A 140 -3.96 -1.83 -1.49
CA LYS A 140 -5.36 -1.81 -1.06
C LYS A 140 -5.85 -3.15 -0.51
N SER A 141 -5.19 -4.25 -0.88
CA SER A 141 -5.56 -5.61 -0.42
C SER A 141 -4.70 -6.15 0.73
N SER A 142 -3.87 -5.32 1.36
CA SER A 142 -2.94 -5.73 2.42
C SER A 142 -3.39 -5.25 3.80
N ASP A 143 -3.54 -6.19 4.73
CA ASP A 143 -3.78 -5.92 6.15
C ASP A 143 -2.55 -5.28 6.80
N PHE A 144 -1.34 -5.64 6.35
CA PHE A 144 -0.11 -4.99 6.82
C PHE A 144 -0.03 -3.51 6.43
N VAL A 145 -0.50 -3.16 5.23
CA VAL A 145 -0.60 -1.77 4.80
C VAL A 145 -1.66 -1.03 5.61
N SER A 146 -2.83 -1.65 5.81
CA SER A 146 -3.90 -1.08 6.65
C SER A 146 -3.41 -0.82 8.09
N HIS A 147 -2.63 -1.73 8.67
CA HIS A 147 -2.02 -1.55 9.99
C HIS A 147 -1.04 -0.37 10.03
N ASP A 148 -0.14 -0.26 9.03
CA ASP A 148 0.79 0.87 8.91
C ASP A 148 0.06 2.22 8.89
N LEU A 149 -1.10 2.29 8.21
CA LEU A 149 -1.90 3.52 8.05
C LEU A 149 -2.75 3.88 9.29
N THR A 150 -3.31 2.88 9.96
CA THR A 150 -4.37 3.10 10.98
C THR A 150 -3.89 2.87 12.41
N GLN A 151 -2.94 1.96 12.63
CA GLN A 151 -2.56 1.50 13.96
C GLN A 151 -1.05 1.30 14.17
N PRO A 152 -0.15 2.17 13.65
CA PRO A 152 1.30 1.94 13.71
C PRO A 152 1.88 1.91 15.12
N PHE A 153 1.18 2.50 16.10
CA PHE A 153 1.64 2.62 17.49
C PHE A 153 0.80 1.81 18.50
N VAL A 154 -0.11 0.94 18.06
CA VAL A 154 -1.06 0.24 18.95
C VAL A 154 -0.39 -0.58 20.06
N TYR A 155 0.85 -1.02 19.85
CA TYR A 155 1.64 -1.77 20.82
C TYR A 155 2.64 -0.91 21.62
N CYS A 156 2.66 0.40 21.42
CA CYS A 156 3.57 1.30 22.12
C CYS A 156 3.01 1.68 23.50
N SER A 157 3.81 1.49 24.54
CA SER A 157 3.41 1.78 25.93
C SER A 157 3.26 3.26 26.28
N ASP A 158 3.89 4.13 25.51
CA ASP A 158 3.83 5.59 25.63
C ASP A 158 2.88 6.23 24.59
N TRP A 159 2.13 5.42 23.84
CA TRP A 159 1.11 5.90 22.91
C TRP A 159 -0.17 6.30 23.64
N GLN A 160 -0.73 7.45 23.27
CA GLN A 160 -2.00 7.96 23.78
C GLN A 160 -2.88 8.37 22.59
N GLU A 161 -4.18 8.12 22.66
CA GLU A 161 -5.12 8.36 21.55
C GLU A 161 -5.26 9.84 21.15
N ASP A 162 -4.91 10.77 22.04
CA ASP A 162 -4.88 12.20 21.77
C ASP A 162 -3.64 12.64 20.97
N MET A 163 -2.61 11.79 20.88
CA MET A 163 -1.47 12.01 20.01
C MET A 163 -1.90 11.82 18.55
N LYS A 164 -1.60 12.79 17.70
CA LYS A 164 -1.93 12.75 16.28
C LYS A 164 -0.78 12.13 15.48
N PRO A 165 -0.93 10.91 14.90
CA PRO A 165 0.13 10.28 14.13
C PRO A 165 0.70 11.17 13.01
N GLU A 166 -0.17 11.98 12.39
CA GLU A 166 0.16 12.88 11.28
C GLU A 166 1.14 13.99 11.66
N SER A 167 1.30 14.25 12.96
CA SER A 167 2.29 15.21 13.48
C SER A 167 3.67 14.58 13.69
N LEU A 168 3.76 13.25 13.73
CA LEU A 168 4.98 12.51 14.06
C LEU A 168 5.76 12.09 12.81
N PHE A 169 5.07 11.76 11.73
CA PHE A 169 5.68 11.31 10.48
C PHE A 169 4.78 11.57 9.28
N LYS A 170 5.34 11.44 8.08
CA LYS A 170 4.58 11.43 6.82
C LYS A 170 4.61 10.03 6.22
N HIS A 171 3.47 9.59 5.69
CA HIS A 171 3.41 8.36 4.93
C HIS A 171 4.19 8.50 3.62
N VAL A 172 5.01 7.50 3.32
CA VAL A 172 5.77 7.42 2.08
C VAL A 172 5.52 6.08 1.41
N LEU A 173 5.34 6.11 0.11
CA LEU A 173 5.43 4.94 -0.74
C LEU A 173 6.90 4.72 -1.08
N VAL A 174 7.40 3.53 -0.76
CA VAL A 174 8.77 3.13 -1.08
C VAL A 174 8.72 2.08 -2.18
N LEU A 175 9.43 2.36 -3.27
CA LEU A 175 9.61 1.42 -4.38
C LEU A 175 11.07 0.94 -4.39
N ARG A 176 11.27 -0.38 -4.39
CA ARG A 176 12.58 -1.05 -4.40
C ARG A 176 12.69 -2.07 -5.52
#